data_AF-A0A849PLN7-F1
#
_entry.id   AF-A0A849PLN7-F1
#
_cell.length_a   1.000
_cell.length_b   1.000
_cell.length_c   1.000
_cell.angle_alpha   90.00
_cell.angle_beta   90.00
_cell.angle_gamma   90.00
#
_symmetry.space_group_name_H-M   'P 1'
#
loop_
_entity.id
_entity.type
_entity.pdbx_description
1 polymer ?
#
loop_
_entity_poly.entity_id
_entity_poly.type
_entity_poly.pdbx_seq_one_letter_code
_entity_poly.pdbx_strand_id
1 'polypeptide(L)'
;SMIAWHGKPPGEIWREHTERYGEKYDERLDIWAPNNPKEKIINSWLDDPPESIAGQDVLWAGGTYHDKVEFVLQDPGGETISRLLVRASGTEEINRIYIESSDEPVLHGIRQAAIDRLNELIIEDVGNAANHHDLADRIASTGMTFMSGSDRGRYFDAVRERMDALAAKGGEEPVAIYRRVLHLLTLGMDRDVNVRHVAWGVDIGAEYYQRIFGPD
;
A
#
# COMPACT_ATOMS: atom_id res chain seq x y z
N SER A 1 12.05 27.29 27.33
CA SER A 1 11.13 26.32 26.69
C SER A 1 9.76 26.98 26.51
N MET A 2 8.87 26.44 25.66
CA MET A 2 7.51 26.99 25.48
C MET A 2 6.77 27.18 26.81
N ILE A 3 6.90 26.23 27.74
CA ILE A 3 6.27 26.30 29.06
C ILE A 3 6.75 27.52 29.85
N ALA A 4 8.06 27.80 29.84
CA ALA A 4 8.63 28.94 30.54
C ALA A 4 8.21 30.30 29.92
N TRP A 5 7.94 30.33 28.61
CA TRP A 5 7.51 31.53 27.90
C TRP A 5 6.01 31.81 28.10
N HIS A 6 5.17 30.77 27.97
CA HIS A 6 3.71 30.91 28.05
C HIS A 6 3.16 30.80 29.47
N GLY A 7 3.91 30.24 30.42
CA GLY A 7 3.45 29.98 31.78
C GLY A 7 2.32 28.94 31.87
N LYS A 8 2.07 28.19 30.79
CA LYS A 8 0.94 27.27 30.64
C LYS A 8 1.42 25.83 30.44
N PRO A 9 0.64 24.82 30.90
CA PRO A 9 0.88 23.42 30.54
C PRO A 9 0.74 23.20 29.02
N PRO A 10 1.50 22.25 28.42
CA PRO A 10 1.43 21.97 26.98
C PRO A 10 0.02 21.71 26.44
N GLY A 11 -0.84 21.02 27.21
CA GLY A 11 -2.22 20.73 26.78
C GLY A 11 -3.10 21.98 26.67
N GLU A 12 -2.84 23.02 27.46
CA GLU A 12 -3.55 24.30 27.36
C GLU A 12 -3.06 25.10 26.15
N ILE A 13 -1.74 25.11 25.91
CA ILE A 13 -1.14 25.71 24.71
C ILE A 13 -1.70 25.06 23.45
N TRP A 14 -1.82 23.73 23.45
CA TRP A 14 -2.39 22.97 22.34
C TRP A 14 -3.87 23.31 22.13
N ARG A 15 -4.69 23.29 23.19
CA ARG A 15 -6.12 23.62 23.10
C ARG A 15 -6.34 25.03 22.53
N GLU A 16 -5.59 26.02 23.00
CA GLU A 16 -5.69 27.40 22.48
C GLU A 16 -5.27 27.50 21.01
N HIS A 17 -4.28 26.72 20.60
CA HIS A 17 -3.88 26.64 19.20
C HIS A 17 -5.00 26.05 18.34
N THR A 18 -5.59 24.93 18.77
CA THR A 18 -6.69 24.26 18.06
C THR A 18 -7.95 25.13 18.00
N GLU A 19 -8.30 25.82 19.09
CA GLU A 19 -9.42 26.78 19.11
C GLU A 19 -9.21 27.94 18.11
N ARG A 20 -7.96 28.36 17.91
CA ARG A 20 -7.63 29.49 17.02
C ARG A 20 -7.50 29.09 15.56
N TYR A 21 -6.91 27.93 15.28
CA TYR A 21 -6.50 27.52 13.93
C TYR A 21 -7.25 26.30 13.39
N GLY A 22 -8.19 25.76 14.18
CA GLY A 22 -8.94 24.57 13.85
C GLY A 22 -8.22 23.28 14.25
N GLU A 23 -9.00 22.20 14.31
CA GLU A 23 -8.50 20.85 14.48
C GLU A 23 -7.83 20.34 13.20
N LYS A 24 -6.78 19.54 13.40
CA LYS A 24 -6.06 18.84 12.34
C LYS A 24 -6.08 17.37 12.68
N TYR A 25 -6.41 16.58 11.68
CA TYR A 25 -6.30 15.14 11.69
C TYR A 25 -5.02 14.77 10.96
N ASP A 26 -4.22 13.93 11.58
CA ASP A 26 -3.03 13.34 10.99
C ASP A 26 -3.07 11.82 11.10
N GLU A 27 -2.64 11.13 10.04
CA GLU A 27 -2.55 9.67 10.02
C GLU A 27 -1.24 9.24 9.38
N ARG A 28 -0.64 8.17 9.95
CA ARG A 28 0.48 7.46 9.35
C ARG A 28 0.13 5.99 9.15
N LEU A 29 0.34 5.51 7.93
CA LEU A 29 0.20 4.10 7.55
C LEU A 29 1.57 3.54 7.17
N ASP A 30 1.88 2.36 7.70
CA ASP A 30 3.06 1.58 7.31
C ASP A 30 2.57 0.36 6.51
N ILE A 31 2.68 0.43 5.18
CA ILE A 31 2.12 -0.56 4.25
C ILE A 31 3.23 -1.43 3.67
N TRP A 32 3.11 -2.75 3.82
CA TRP A 32 4.03 -3.70 3.22
C TRP A 32 3.75 -3.87 1.72
N ALA A 33 4.72 -3.54 0.88
CA ALA A 33 4.63 -3.63 -0.57
C ALA A 33 5.95 -4.14 -1.17
N PRO A 34 5.90 -4.95 -2.24
CA PRO A 34 7.11 -5.36 -2.95
C PRO A 34 7.91 -4.15 -3.45
N ASN A 35 9.24 -4.29 -3.58
CA ASN A 35 10.13 -3.17 -3.89
C ASN A 35 9.74 -2.39 -5.15
N ASN A 36 9.30 -3.08 -6.20
CA ASN A 36 8.88 -2.44 -7.45
C ASN A 36 7.65 -1.54 -7.26
N PRO A 37 6.48 -2.01 -6.80
CA PRO A 37 5.34 -1.16 -6.44
C PRO A 37 5.71 -0.03 -5.47
N LYS A 38 6.54 -0.34 -4.48
CA LYS A 38 6.97 0.61 -3.44
C LYS A 38 7.62 1.86 -4.02
N GLU A 39 8.49 1.68 -5.01
CA GLU A 39 9.15 2.79 -5.71
C GLU A 39 8.27 3.34 -6.84
N LYS A 40 7.50 2.48 -7.52
CA LYS A 40 6.70 2.86 -8.68
C LYS A 40 5.54 3.80 -8.32
N ILE A 41 4.94 3.68 -7.14
CA ILE A 41 3.92 4.65 -6.70
C ILE A 41 4.49 6.07 -6.64
N ILE A 42 5.73 6.22 -6.13
CA ILE A 42 6.44 7.50 -6.06
C ILE A 42 6.76 8.00 -7.46
N ASN A 43 7.42 7.17 -8.26
CA ASN A 43 7.90 7.58 -9.58
C ASN A 43 6.74 7.91 -10.51
N SER A 44 5.69 7.09 -10.54
CA SER A 44 4.54 7.34 -11.41
C SER A 44 3.81 8.64 -11.08
N TRP A 45 3.74 9.03 -9.81
CA TRP A 45 3.15 10.30 -9.40
C TRP A 45 4.06 11.51 -9.60
N LEU A 46 5.38 11.31 -9.66
CA LEU A 46 6.32 12.37 -10.04
C LEU A 46 6.35 12.57 -11.56
N ASP A 47 6.22 11.48 -12.32
CA ASP A 47 6.22 11.49 -13.79
C ASP A 47 4.93 12.11 -14.34
N ASP A 48 3.78 11.72 -13.78
CA ASP A 48 2.45 12.16 -14.21
C ASP A 48 1.55 12.39 -12.98
N PRO A 49 1.70 13.55 -12.29
CA PRO A 49 0.89 13.86 -11.13
C PRO A 49 -0.59 14.03 -11.52
N PRO A 50 -1.53 13.43 -10.78
CA PRO A 50 -2.95 13.60 -11.07
C PRO A 50 -3.39 15.05 -10.85
N GLU A 51 -4.44 15.50 -11.55
CA GLU A 51 -5.03 16.83 -11.34
C GLU A 51 -5.78 16.91 -9.98
N SER A 52 -6.29 15.79 -9.49
CA SER A 52 -6.96 15.70 -8.18
C SER A 52 -6.72 14.36 -7.50
N ILE A 53 -6.79 14.37 -6.16
CA ILE A 53 -6.75 13.17 -5.31
C ILE A 53 -7.94 13.21 -4.36
N ALA A 54 -8.77 12.17 -4.38
CA ALA A 54 -9.98 12.09 -3.55
C ALA A 54 -10.91 13.32 -3.66
N GLY A 55 -11.01 13.90 -4.86
CA GLY A 55 -11.81 15.11 -5.11
C GLY A 55 -11.20 16.41 -4.62
N GLN A 56 -9.94 16.40 -4.15
CA GLN A 56 -9.16 17.58 -3.81
C GLN A 56 -8.22 17.92 -4.96
N ASP A 57 -8.16 19.19 -5.35
CA ASP A 57 -7.29 19.68 -6.42
C ASP A 57 -5.82 19.60 -6.01
N VAL A 58 -4.96 19.12 -6.90
CA VAL A 58 -3.51 19.11 -6.67
C VAL A 58 -2.94 20.49 -6.98
N LEU A 59 -2.58 21.24 -5.93
CA LEU A 59 -1.90 22.52 -6.08
C LEU A 59 -0.41 22.37 -6.36
N TRP A 60 0.18 21.32 -5.79
CA TRP A 60 1.59 21.03 -5.94
C TRP A 60 1.86 19.55 -5.74
N ALA A 61 2.73 19.00 -6.57
CA ALA A 61 3.30 17.67 -6.42
C ALA A 61 4.83 17.79 -6.57
N GLY A 62 5.58 17.10 -5.72
CA GLY A 62 7.03 17.07 -5.81
C GLY A 62 7.66 16.04 -4.89
N GLY A 63 8.97 15.81 -5.04
CA GLY A 63 9.64 14.76 -4.29
C GLY A 63 11.00 14.38 -4.82
N THR A 64 11.38 13.14 -4.57
CA THR A 64 12.64 12.54 -5.00
C THR A 64 12.36 11.11 -5.45
N TYR A 65 12.71 10.80 -6.70
CA TYR A 65 12.56 9.46 -7.28
C TYR A 65 13.08 8.39 -6.33
N HIS A 66 12.35 7.28 -6.24
CA HIS A 66 12.61 6.13 -5.38
C HIS A 66 12.60 6.38 -3.85
N ASP A 67 12.47 7.63 -3.38
CA ASP A 67 12.40 7.95 -1.93
C ASP A 67 11.01 8.44 -1.54
N LYS A 68 10.53 9.54 -2.12
CA LYS A 68 9.27 10.14 -1.69
C LYS A 68 8.56 10.98 -2.75
N VAL A 69 7.26 11.11 -2.59
CA VAL A 69 6.41 12.11 -3.28
C VAL A 69 5.45 12.74 -2.27
N GLU A 70 5.28 14.04 -2.39
CA GLU A 70 4.44 14.87 -1.53
C GLU A 70 3.48 15.68 -2.40
N PHE A 71 2.26 15.81 -1.91
CA PHE A 71 1.19 16.58 -2.52
C PHE A 71 0.66 17.63 -1.54
N VAL A 72 0.46 18.84 -2.05
CA VAL A 72 -0.40 19.85 -1.43
C VAL A 72 -1.73 19.82 -2.17
N LEU A 73 -2.78 19.52 -1.41
CA LEU A 73 -4.14 19.34 -1.91
C LEU A 73 -5.01 20.47 -1.39
N GLN A 74 -5.98 20.90 -2.20
CA GLN A 74 -6.95 21.92 -1.82
C GLN A 74 -8.36 21.44 -2.12
N ASP A 75 -9.28 21.72 -1.21
CA ASP A 75 -10.69 21.49 -1.48
C ASP A 75 -11.17 22.38 -2.65
N PRO A 76 -12.11 21.95 -3.50
CA PRO A 76 -12.58 22.77 -4.62
C PRO A 76 -13.12 24.16 -4.22
N GLY A 77 -13.55 24.35 -2.96
CA GLY A 77 -13.94 25.65 -2.42
C GLY A 77 -12.77 26.60 -2.11
N GLY A 78 -11.53 26.10 -2.11
CA GLY A 78 -10.31 26.87 -1.86
C GLY A 78 -9.97 27.12 -0.39
N GLU A 79 -10.78 26.62 0.54
CA GLU A 79 -10.73 27.02 1.95
C GLU A 79 -9.76 26.21 2.80
N THR A 80 -9.54 24.94 2.45
CA THR A 80 -8.77 23.98 3.24
C THR A 80 -7.60 23.41 2.45
N ILE A 81 -6.48 23.23 3.15
CA ILE A 81 -5.28 22.57 2.62
C ILE A 81 -5.11 21.24 3.34
N SER A 82 -4.92 20.21 2.53
CA SER A 82 -4.59 18.85 2.94
C SER A 82 -3.24 18.46 2.36
N ARG A 83 -2.58 17.46 2.97
CA ARG A 83 -1.28 16.96 2.51
C ARG A 83 -1.28 15.45 2.45
N LEU A 84 -0.59 14.93 1.44
CA LEU A 84 -0.28 13.52 1.29
C LEU A 84 1.23 13.40 1.05
N LEU A 85 1.91 12.57 1.83
CA LEU A 85 3.30 12.20 1.62
C LEU A 85 3.41 10.68 1.57
N VAL A 86 3.94 10.14 0.48
CA VAL A 86 4.29 8.73 0.36
C VAL A 86 5.79 8.60 0.32
N ARG A 87 6.34 7.72 1.16
CA ARG A 87 7.78 7.49 1.27
C ARG A 87 8.11 6.00 1.25
N ALA A 88 9.09 5.60 0.46
CA ALA A 88 9.65 4.26 0.46
C ALA A 88 10.62 4.09 1.64
N SER A 89 10.51 3.00 2.39
CA SER A 89 11.53 2.62 3.36
C SER A 89 12.79 2.16 2.62
N GLY A 90 13.94 2.74 2.95
CA GLY A 90 15.22 2.38 2.33
C GLY A 90 15.79 1.03 2.81
N THR A 91 15.28 0.50 3.92
CA THR A 91 15.76 -0.75 4.54
C THR A 91 14.70 -1.85 4.57
N GLU A 92 13.45 -1.54 4.24
CA GLU A 92 12.31 -2.45 4.38
C GLU A 92 11.40 -2.39 3.14
N GLU A 93 10.62 -3.44 2.94
CA GLU A 93 9.56 -3.54 1.92
C GLU A 93 8.29 -2.82 2.39
N ILE A 94 8.42 -1.54 2.77
CA ILE A 94 7.34 -0.73 3.35
C ILE A 94 7.23 0.62 2.64
N ASN A 95 6.01 1.03 2.30
CA ASN A 95 5.65 2.44 2.07
C ASN A 95 5.09 3.04 3.35
N ARG A 96 5.59 4.22 3.72
CA ARG A 96 5.04 5.06 4.78
C ARG A 96 4.18 6.15 4.14
N ILE A 97 2.90 6.16 4.44
CA ILE A 97 1.93 7.13 3.92
C ILE A 97 1.54 8.05 5.08
N TYR A 98 1.78 9.35 4.92
CA TYR A 98 1.42 10.38 5.88
C TYR A 98 0.34 11.26 5.27
N ILE A 99 -0.70 11.54 6.04
CA ILE A 99 -1.84 12.33 5.57
C ILE A 99 -2.16 13.35 6.65
N GLU A 100 -2.41 14.59 6.23
CA GLU A 100 -2.84 15.68 7.11
C GLU A 100 -4.04 16.37 6.47
N SER A 101 -5.10 16.61 7.24
CA SER A 101 -6.29 17.35 6.80
C SER A 101 -6.97 18.04 7.99
N SER A 102 -7.69 19.12 7.75
CA SER A 102 -8.65 19.68 8.74
C SER A 102 -10.05 19.05 8.66
N ASP A 103 -10.24 18.12 7.73
CA ASP A 103 -11.50 17.39 7.50
C ASP A 103 -11.21 15.88 7.49
N GLU A 104 -11.79 15.16 8.44
CA GLU A 104 -11.58 13.71 8.64
C GLU A 104 -12.13 12.86 7.47
N PRO A 105 -13.35 13.09 6.95
CA PRO A 105 -13.80 12.48 5.69
C PRO A 105 -12.82 12.66 4.53
N VAL A 106 -12.25 13.86 4.35
CA VAL A 106 -11.25 14.12 3.31
C VAL A 106 -9.96 13.33 3.57
N LEU A 107 -9.48 13.26 4.82
CA LEU A 107 -8.33 12.44 5.20
C LEU A 107 -8.54 10.97 4.81
N HIS A 108 -9.70 10.43 5.13
CA HIS A 108 -10.06 9.05 4.79
C HIS A 108 -10.15 8.83 3.28
N GLY A 109 -10.65 9.81 2.52
CA GLY A 109 -10.66 9.77 1.06
C GLY A 109 -9.24 9.73 0.48
N ILE A 110 -8.36 10.62 0.95
CA ILE A 110 -6.95 10.67 0.52
C ILE A 110 -6.23 9.36 0.84
N ARG A 111 -6.47 8.81 2.04
CA ARG A 111 -5.95 7.50 2.43
C ARG A 111 -6.36 6.43 1.43
N GLN A 112 -7.65 6.35 1.14
CA GLN A 112 -8.16 5.30 0.26
C GLN A 112 -7.58 5.44 -1.15
N ALA A 113 -7.51 6.66 -1.69
CA ALA A 113 -6.92 6.91 -3.00
C ALA A 113 -5.44 6.47 -3.09
N ALA A 114 -4.66 6.70 -2.02
CA ALA A 114 -3.27 6.24 -1.99
C ALA A 114 -3.14 4.72 -1.89
N ILE A 115 -4.01 4.07 -1.10
CA ILE A 115 -4.09 2.60 -0.98
C ILE A 115 -4.50 1.98 -2.31
N ASP A 116 -5.55 2.51 -2.96
CA ASP A 116 -6.07 1.99 -4.22
C ASP A 116 -4.99 2.06 -5.30
N ARG A 117 -4.28 3.19 -5.39
CA ARG A 117 -3.16 3.33 -6.32
C ARG A 117 -2.05 2.31 -6.07
N LEU A 118 -1.72 2.08 -4.80
CA LEU A 118 -0.70 1.07 -4.46
C LEU A 118 -1.18 -0.35 -4.82
N ASN A 119 -2.45 -0.67 -4.57
CA ASN A 119 -3.06 -1.96 -4.94
C ASN A 119 -2.99 -2.21 -6.45
N GLU A 120 -3.31 -1.20 -7.27
CA GLU A 120 -3.18 -1.30 -8.72
C GLU A 120 -1.77 -1.69 -9.15
N LEU A 121 -0.76 -1.03 -8.57
CA LEU A 121 0.64 -1.26 -8.92
C LEU A 121 1.13 -2.62 -8.43
N ILE A 122 0.65 -3.11 -7.28
CA ILE A 122 0.95 -4.46 -6.78
C ILE A 122 0.35 -5.52 -7.71
N ILE A 123 -0.90 -5.34 -8.12
CA ILE A 123 -1.60 -6.26 -9.04
C ILE A 123 -0.88 -6.30 -10.39
N GLU A 124 -0.50 -5.14 -10.93
CA GLU A 124 0.29 -5.03 -12.15
C GLU A 124 1.65 -5.73 -12.01
N ASP A 125 2.34 -5.53 -10.89
CA ASP A 125 3.65 -6.13 -10.63
C ASP A 125 3.58 -7.66 -10.64
N VAL A 126 2.59 -8.25 -9.95
CA VAL A 126 2.39 -9.72 -9.99
C VAL A 126 2.14 -10.23 -11.41
N GLY A 127 1.33 -9.53 -12.21
CA GLY A 127 1.07 -9.90 -13.60
C GLY A 127 2.33 -9.93 -14.49
N ASN A 128 3.40 -9.25 -14.09
CA ASN A 128 4.65 -9.14 -14.83
C ASN A 128 5.73 -10.16 -14.41
N ALA A 129 5.44 -11.07 -13.46
CA ALA A 129 6.43 -12.00 -12.93
C ALA A 129 7.06 -12.92 -14.01
N ALA A 130 8.36 -12.87 -14.25
CA ALA A 130 9.00 -13.53 -15.40
C ALA A 130 8.93 -15.07 -15.39
N ASN A 131 8.89 -15.67 -14.20
CA ASN A 131 8.84 -17.11 -13.96
C ASN A 131 8.22 -17.40 -12.57
N HIS A 132 8.13 -18.68 -12.20
CA HIS A 132 7.50 -19.09 -10.94
C HIS A 132 8.29 -18.72 -9.68
N HIS A 133 9.62 -18.55 -9.77
CA HIS A 133 10.41 -18.01 -8.64
C HIS A 133 10.12 -16.53 -8.43
N ASP A 134 10.14 -15.74 -9.50
CA ASP A 134 9.79 -14.31 -9.46
C ASP A 134 8.36 -14.09 -8.95
N LEU A 135 7.42 -14.95 -9.37
CA LEU A 135 6.04 -14.92 -8.88
C LEU A 135 5.95 -15.23 -7.38
N ALA A 136 6.68 -16.24 -6.89
CA ALA A 136 6.71 -16.57 -5.47
C ALA A 136 7.31 -15.42 -4.63
N ASP A 137 8.38 -14.79 -5.11
CA ASP A 137 9.02 -13.65 -4.42
C ASP A 137 8.06 -12.45 -4.30
N ARG A 138 7.31 -12.13 -5.35
CA ARG A 138 6.31 -11.04 -5.33
C ARG A 138 5.13 -11.35 -4.40
N ILE A 139 4.68 -12.61 -4.39
CA ILE A 139 3.62 -13.04 -3.46
C ILE A 139 4.09 -12.92 -2.01
N ALA A 140 5.30 -13.38 -1.71
CA ALA A 140 5.84 -13.35 -0.34
C ALA A 140 6.12 -11.93 0.20
N SER A 141 6.34 -10.96 -0.69
CA SER A 141 6.62 -9.56 -0.33
C SER A 141 5.38 -8.65 -0.32
N THR A 142 4.22 -9.17 -0.70
CA THR A 142 2.97 -8.40 -0.71
C THR A 142 2.29 -8.46 0.65
N GLY A 143 1.99 -7.31 1.25
CA GLY A 143 1.05 -7.21 2.37
C GLY A 143 -0.39 -7.32 1.87
N MET A 144 -1.28 -8.06 2.56
CA MET A 144 -2.71 -8.11 2.20
C MET A 144 -3.64 -7.45 3.23
N THR A 145 -3.14 -7.05 4.40
CA THR A 145 -3.96 -6.52 5.51
C THR A 145 -4.63 -5.18 5.20
N PHE A 146 -4.06 -4.40 4.29
CA PHE A 146 -4.60 -3.11 3.86
C PHE A 146 -5.50 -3.21 2.62
N MET A 147 -5.55 -4.38 1.97
CA MET A 147 -6.36 -4.59 0.78
C MET A 147 -7.83 -4.82 1.16
N SER A 148 -8.73 -4.15 0.43
CA SER A 148 -10.15 -4.42 0.49
C SER A 148 -10.46 -5.87 0.07
N GLY A 149 -11.65 -6.38 0.39
CA GLY A 149 -12.06 -7.71 -0.08
C GLY A 149 -12.07 -7.82 -1.61
N SER A 150 -12.47 -6.75 -2.31
CA SER A 150 -12.45 -6.68 -3.77
C SER A 150 -11.04 -6.66 -4.34
N ASP A 151 -10.11 -5.89 -3.74
CA ASP A 151 -8.73 -5.82 -4.24
C ASP A 151 -7.97 -7.13 -3.99
N ARG A 152 -8.23 -7.80 -2.85
CA ARG A 152 -7.71 -9.15 -2.63
C ARG A 152 -8.20 -10.13 -3.70
N GLY A 153 -9.48 -10.05 -4.09
CA GLY A 153 -10.01 -10.83 -5.20
C GLY A 153 -9.25 -10.59 -6.50
N ARG A 154 -9.12 -9.32 -6.92
CA ARG A 154 -8.38 -8.92 -8.13
C ARG A 154 -6.92 -9.38 -8.10
N TYR A 155 -6.27 -9.27 -6.95
CA TYR A 155 -4.90 -9.74 -6.75
C TYR A 155 -4.79 -11.26 -6.97
N PHE A 156 -5.68 -12.05 -6.37
CA PHE A 156 -5.66 -13.51 -6.58
C PHE A 156 -5.99 -13.92 -8.01
N ASP A 157 -6.87 -13.18 -8.68
CA ASP A 157 -7.16 -13.41 -10.09
C ASP A 157 -5.92 -13.14 -10.95
N ALA A 158 -5.20 -12.03 -10.72
CA ALA A 158 -3.94 -11.73 -11.41
C ALA A 158 -2.84 -12.77 -11.12
N VAL A 159 -2.73 -13.27 -9.89
CA VAL A 159 -1.83 -14.39 -9.56
C VAL A 159 -2.16 -15.63 -10.40
N ARG A 160 -3.45 -16.00 -10.47
CA ARG A 160 -3.92 -17.17 -11.21
C ARG A 160 -3.66 -17.04 -12.70
N GLU A 161 -4.07 -15.92 -13.29
CA GLU A 161 -3.81 -15.60 -14.69
C GLU A 161 -2.31 -15.67 -15.00
N ARG A 162 -1.46 -15.21 -14.07
CA ARG A 162 -0.03 -15.30 -14.27
C ARG A 162 0.50 -16.74 -14.21
N MET A 163 0.01 -17.56 -13.30
CA MET A 163 0.37 -18.99 -13.24
C MET A 163 -0.02 -19.70 -14.55
N ASP A 164 -1.21 -19.44 -15.07
CA ASP A 164 -1.70 -20.01 -16.32
C ASP A 164 -0.81 -19.60 -17.50
N ALA A 165 -0.45 -18.32 -17.59
CA ALA A 165 0.44 -17.81 -18.63
C ALA A 165 1.85 -18.44 -18.56
N LEU A 166 2.39 -18.63 -17.35
CA LEU A 166 3.68 -19.30 -17.15
C LEU A 166 3.63 -20.78 -17.52
N ALA A 167 2.53 -21.46 -17.20
CA ALA A 167 2.31 -22.86 -17.53
C ALA A 167 2.23 -23.05 -19.05
N ALA A 168 1.42 -22.23 -19.74
CA ALA A 168 1.30 -22.23 -21.19
C ALA A 168 2.64 -21.99 -21.88
N LYS A 169 3.46 -21.05 -21.38
CA LYS A 169 4.80 -20.77 -21.90
C LYS A 169 5.76 -21.96 -21.75
N GLY A 170 5.59 -22.75 -20.69
CA GLY A 170 6.40 -23.95 -20.42
C GLY A 170 5.90 -25.23 -21.08
N GLY A 171 4.71 -25.22 -21.69
CA GLY A 171 4.04 -26.46 -22.11
C GLY A 171 3.66 -27.35 -20.92
N GLU A 172 3.38 -26.74 -19.77
CA GLU A 172 3.04 -27.43 -18.53
C GLU A 172 1.57 -27.17 -18.17
N GLU A 173 1.00 -28.04 -17.33
CA GLU A 173 -0.30 -27.81 -16.72
C GLU A 173 -0.20 -26.75 -15.60
N PRO A 174 -1.20 -25.85 -15.43
CA PRO A 174 -1.19 -24.83 -14.38
C PRO A 174 -0.92 -25.36 -12.96
N VAL A 175 -1.41 -26.56 -12.65
CA VAL A 175 -1.20 -27.21 -11.36
C VAL A 175 0.29 -27.46 -11.05
N ALA A 176 1.14 -27.64 -12.07
CA ALA A 176 2.57 -27.81 -11.89
C ALA A 176 3.23 -26.51 -11.44
N ILE A 177 2.86 -25.37 -12.05
CA ILE A 177 3.33 -24.04 -11.63
C ILE A 177 2.87 -23.73 -10.21
N TYR A 178 1.59 -24.01 -9.92
CA TYR A 178 1.03 -23.84 -8.58
C TYR A 178 1.85 -24.59 -7.51
N ARG A 179 2.13 -25.88 -7.73
CA ARG A 179 2.92 -26.70 -6.78
C ARG A 179 4.32 -26.14 -6.56
N ARG A 180 4.98 -25.63 -7.60
CA ARG A 180 6.31 -25.02 -7.49
C ARG A 180 6.26 -23.73 -6.68
N VAL A 181 5.30 -22.85 -6.95
CA VAL A 181 5.12 -21.60 -6.19
C VAL A 181 4.82 -21.91 -4.73
N LEU A 182 3.89 -22.83 -4.46
CA LEU A 182 3.57 -23.26 -3.10
C LEU A 182 4.78 -23.83 -2.36
N HIS A 183 5.58 -24.68 -3.03
CA HIS A 183 6.78 -25.25 -2.45
C HIS A 183 7.79 -24.15 -2.07
N LEU A 184 7.99 -23.16 -2.92
CA LEU A 184 8.88 -22.04 -2.63
C LEU A 184 8.40 -21.23 -1.42
N LEU A 185 7.10 -20.90 -1.39
CA LEU A 185 6.49 -20.14 -0.30
C LEU A 185 6.53 -20.87 1.06
N THR A 186 6.51 -22.20 1.06
CA THR A 186 6.40 -23.00 2.30
C THR A 186 7.70 -23.61 2.79
N LEU A 187 8.63 -23.95 1.89
CA LEU A 187 9.82 -24.74 2.21
C LEU A 187 11.13 -24.10 1.71
N GLY A 188 11.07 -23.26 0.67
CA GLY A 188 12.26 -22.71 0.01
C GLY A 188 12.69 -21.32 0.49
N MET A 189 11.75 -20.53 1.03
CA MET A 189 12.00 -19.15 1.44
C MET A 189 12.11 -19.07 2.97
N ASP A 190 13.32 -19.29 3.49
CA ASP A 190 13.71 -19.05 4.89
C ASP A 190 13.78 -17.54 5.19
N ARG A 191 12.63 -16.87 5.02
CA ARG A 191 12.43 -15.46 5.33
C ARG A 191 11.40 -15.38 6.45
N ASP A 192 11.40 -14.28 7.21
CA ASP A 192 10.39 -13.89 8.22
C ASP A 192 8.93 -13.82 7.68
N VAL A 193 8.67 -14.36 6.50
CA VAL A 193 7.38 -14.65 5.88
C VAL A 193 6.44 -15.36 6.86
N ASN A 194 6.93 -16.34 7.64
CA ASN A 194 6.11 -17.00 8.66
C ASN A 194 5.66 -16.06 9.80
N VAL A 195 6.47 -15.05 10.17
CA VAL A 195 6.08 -14.04 11.18
C VAL A 195 5.08 -13.04 10.59
N ARG A 196 5.18 -12.74 9.30
CA ARG A 196 4.24 -11.85 8.59
C ARG A 196 2.86 -12.49 8.39
N HIS A 197 2.76 -13.82 8.24
CA HIS A 197 1.48 -14.54 8.11
C HIS A 197 0.64 -14.60 9.41
N VAL A 198 1.26 -14.54 10.59
CA VAL A 198 0.53 -14.60 11.88
C VAL A 198 -0.32 -13.35 12.11
N ALA A 199 0.04 -12.21 11.52
CA ALA A 199 -0.75 -10.98 11.60
C ALA A 199 -2.01 -10.99 10.71
N TRP A 200 -2.26 -12.07 9.95
CA TRP A 200 -3.25 -12.07 8.87
C TRP A 200 -4.55 -12.79 9.21
N GLY A 201 -4.64 -13.53 10.32
CA GLY A 201 -5.84 -14.30 10.68
C GLY A 201 -6.32 -15.28 9.58
N VAL A 202 -5.52 -15.46 8.54
CA VAL A 202 -5.78 -16.22 7.33
C VAL A 202 -4.54 -17.07 7.11
N ASP A 203 -4.68 -18.34 7.42
CA ASP A 203 -3.77 -19.36 6.97
C ASP A 203 -4.01 -19.52 5.46
N ILE A 204 -3.17 -18.83 4.67
CA ILE A 204 -3.18 -18.93 3.21
C ILE A 204 -2.94 -20.39 2.79
N GLY A 205 -2.36 -21.24 3.64
CA GLY A 205 -2.42 -22.68 3.44
C GLY A 205 -3.87 -23.18 3.46
N ALA A 206 -4.59 -23.00 4.56
CA ALA A 206 -5.92 -23.58 4.76
C ALA A 206 -7.04 -22.99 3.87
N GLU A 207 -7.14 -21.67 3.71
CA GLU A 207 -8.22 -21.04 2.93
C GLU A 207 -8.02 -21.27 1.41
N TYR A 208 -6.76 -21.32 0.97
CA TYR A 208 -6.39 -21.63 -0.40
C TYR A 208 -6.54 -23.13 -0.72
N TYR A 209 -6.22 -24.02 0.24
CA TYR A 209 -6.53 -25.46 0.10
C TYR A 209 -8.04 -25.73 0.03
N GLN A 210 -8.87 -25.03 0.82
CA GLN A 210 -10.32 -25.20 0.77
C GLN A 210 -10.93 -24.67 -0.53
N ARG A 211 -10.47 -23.54 -1.08
CA ARG A 211 -11.01 -22.98 -2.32
C ARG A 211 -10.58 -23.71 -3.60
N ILE A 212 -9.46 -24.44 -3.58
CA ILE A 212 -8.95 -25.17 -4.76
C ILE A 212 -9.16 -26.68 -4.66
N PHE A 213 -9.15 -27.25 -3.45
CA PHE A 213 -9.24 -28.70 -3.21
C PHE A 213 -10.37 -29.10 -2.25
N GLY A 214 -11.21 -28.15 -1.80
CA GLY A 214 -12.44 -28.48 -1.08
C GLY A 214 -13.45 -29.16 -2.02
N PRO A 215 -14.26 -30.10 -1.53
CA PRO A 215 -15.39 -30.59 -2.30
C PRO A 215 -16.39 -29.45 -2.53
N ASP A 216 -16.93 -29.34 -3.75
CA ASP A 216 -17.97 -28.37 -4.13
C ASP A 216 -19.16 -28.34 -3.16
#